data_AF-A0A0K8TD72-F1
#
_entry.id   AF-A0A0K8TD72-F1
#
_cell.length_a   1.000
_cell.length_b   1.000
_cell.length_c   1.000
_cell.angle_alpha   90.00
_cell.angle_beta   90.00
_cell.angle_gamma   90.00
#
_symmetry.space_group_name_H-M   'P 1'
#
loop_
_entity.id
_entity.type
_entity.pdbx_description
1 polymer ?
#
loop_
_entity_poly.entity_id
_entity_poly.type
_entity_poly.pdbx_seq_one_letter_code
_entity_poly.pdbx_strand_id
1 'polypeptide(L)'
;FDFNIYQSVKNCSVGDRLKVFLDLDRPEVNEMTPWSGILCGSSLPVLYSSGPVIILELHTDNVRQNQSTGFRGVFRFIDTSSYKTEGQKLPGTACDYQFINGNHSNSHTKGKFYSPQYPSSYPKNSRCTYRFKAK
;
A
#
# COMPACT_ATOMS: atom_id res chain seq x y z
N PHE A 1 -12.17 16.94 -3.82
CA PHE A 1 -11.48 16.09 -2.84
C PHE A 1 -10.96 17.02 -1.78
N ASP A 2 -11.38 16.83 -0.55
CA ASP A 2 -10.99 17.72 0.55
C ASP A 2 -10.31 16.85 1.61
N PHE A 3 -9.11 17.25 2.00
CA PHE A 3 -8.37 16.64 3.09
C PHE A 3 -7.71 17.80 3.85
N ASN A 4 -8.18 18.01 5.06
CA ASN A 4 -7.72 19.06 5.93
C ASN A 4 -7.92 18.60 7.38
N ILE A 5 -6.90 17.91 7.88
CA ILE A 5 -6.82 17.42 9.25
C ILE A 5 -5.95 18.40 10.04
N TYR A 6 -6.44 18.84 11.19
CA TYR A 6 -5.70 19.78 12.01
C TYR A 6 -4.33 19.21 12.41
N GLN A 7 -3.26 19.98 12.20
CA GLN A 7 -1.93 19.63 12.67
C GLN A 7 -1.31 20.79 13.42
N SER A 8 -0.85 20.56 14.65
CA SER A 8 -0.03 21.54 15.37
C SER A 8 1.43 21.46 14.92
N VAL A 9 1.89 20.26 14.55
CA VAL A 9 3.24 19.98 14.05
C VAL A 9 3.16 19.16 12.76
N LYS A 10 4.03 19.44 11.79
CA LYS A 10 4.04 18.81 10.44
C LYS A 10 4.21 17.29 10.42
N ASN A 11 4.70 16.68 11.49
CA ASN A 11 4.93 15.23 11.60
C ASN A 11 3.73 14.48 12.20
N CYS A 12 2.59 15.15 12.41
CA CYS A 12 1.38 14.57 13.00
C CYS A 12 1.58 14.02 14.43
N SER A 13 2.61 14.48 15.15
CA SER A 13 2.82 14.06 16.55
C SER A 13 1.93 14.80 17.54
N VAL A 14 1.38 15.96 17.15
CA VAL A 14 0.47 16.79 17.96
C VAL A 14 -0.64 17.34 17.07
N GLY A 15 -1.88 17.25 17.55
CA GLY A 15 -3.09 17.59 16.80
C GLY A 15 -3.92 16.36 16.41
N ASP A 16 -4.86 16.61 15.50
CA ASP A 16 -5.66 15.56 14.89
C ASP A 16 -4.82 14.74 13.92
N ARG A 17 -5.20 13.48 13.72
CA ARG A 17 -4.49 12.59 12.82
C ARG A 17 -5.38 11.49 12.28
N LEU A 18 -5.11 11.10 11.05
CA LEU A 18 -5.72 9.96 10.41
C LEU A 18 -4.72 8.81 10.38
N LYS A 19 -4.94 7.77 11.18
CA LYS A 19 -4.20 6.52 11.03
C LYS A 19 -4.76 5.74 9.86
N VAL A 20 -3.87 5.14 9.08
CA VAL A 20 -4.20 4.39 7.87
C VAL A 20 -3.69 2.97 7.99
N PHE A 21 -4.57 2.00 7.77
CA PHE A 21 -4.24 0.58 7.73
C PHE A 21 -4.54 0.06 6.32
N LEU A 22 -3.46 -0.25 5.58
CA LEU A 22 -3.52 -0.71 4.18
C LEU A 22 -3.20 -2.19 4.02
N ASP A 23 -2.57 -2.78 5.05
CA ASP A 23 -2.01 -4.13 5.00
C ASP A 23 -2.80 -5.07 5.91
N LEU A 24 -4.06 -5.29 5.56
CA LEU A 24 -5.01 -6.08 6.34
C LEU A 24 -5.63 -7.22 5.52
N ASP A 25 -5.71 -8.39 6.13
CA ASP A 25 -6.42 -9.55 5.58
C ASP A 25 -7.91 -9.54 5.92
N ARG A 26 -8.30 -8.83 6.99
CA ARG A 26 -9.66 -8.78 7.52
C ARG A 26 -10.02 -7.38 8.00
N PRO A 27 -11.32 -6.99 8.02
CA PRO A 27 -11.77 -5.64 8.33
C PRO A 27 -11.82 -5.35 9.83
N GLU A 28 -10.80 -5.76 10.59
CA GLU A 28 -10.70 -5.49 12.02
C GLU A 28 -9.31 -4.98 12.40
N VAL A 29 -9.28 -4.02 13.32
CA VAL A 29 -8.05 -3.49 13.95
C VAL A 29 -8.24 -3.47 15.46
N ASN A 30 -7.14 -3.58 16.19
CA ASN A 30 -7.08 -3.37 17.63
C ASN A 30 -5.84 -2.53 17.98
N GLU A 31 -5.62 -2.28 19.27
CA GLU A 31 -4.51 -1.45 19.75
C GLU A 31 -3.11 -1.96 19.37
N MET A 32 -2.97 -3.27 19.09
CA MET A 32 -1.71 -3.90 18.69
C MET A 32 -1.55 -4.01 17.17
N THR A 33 -2.59 -3.70 16.38
CA THR A 33 -2.50 -3.79 14.93
C THR A 33 -1.56 -2.70 14.40
N PRO A 34 -0.51 -3.05 13.63
CA PRO A 34 0.40 -2.06 13.06
C PRO A 34 -0.31 -1.24 11.97
N TRP A 35 -0.16 0.08 12.02
CA TRP A 35 -0.65 0.97 10.97
C TRP A 35 0.38 1.16 9.86
N SER A 36 -0.10 1.36 8.63
CA SER A 36 0.75 1.60 7.46
C SER A 36 1.28 3.05 7.43
N GLY A 37 0.53 4.00 7.99
CA GLY A 37 0.94 5.41 8.06
C GLY A 37 0.02 6.29 8.91
N ILE A 38 0.48 7.51 9.18
CA ILE A 38 -0.29 8.57 9.85
C ILE A 38 -0.30 9.79 8.93
N LEU A 39 -1.48 10.38 8.72
CA LEU A 39 -1.69 11.53 7.87
C LEU A 39 -2.30 12.69 8.67
N CYS A 40 -1.88 13.92 8.35
CA CYS A 40 -2.45 15.16 8.87
C CYS A 40 -2.17 16.31 7.90
N GLY A 41 -2.71 17.51 8.18
CA GLY A 41 -2.57 18.67 7.32
C GLY A 41 -3.47 18.62 6.09
N SER A 42 -3.01 19.21 4.99
CA SER A 42 -3.82 19.45 3.78
C SER A 42 -3.48 18.55 2.58
N SER A 43 -2.58 17.58 2.74
CA SER A 43 -2.14 16.71 1.65
C SER A 43 -2.51 15.26 1.92
N LEU A 44 -3.33 14.68 1.02
CA LEU A 44 -3.68 13.26 1.03
C LEU A 44 -2.99 12.56 -0.15
N PRO A 45 -2.05 11.63 0.09
CA PRO A 45 -1.55 10.77 -0.97
C PRO A 45 -2.63 9.79 -1.45
N VAL A 46 -2.48 9.25 -2.65
CA VAL A 46 -3.30 8.14 -3.11
C VAL A 46 -2.95 6.90 -2.28
N LEU A 47 -3.97 6.25 -1.73
CA LEU A 47 -3.83 5.08 -0.87
C LEU A 47 -4.23 3.82 -1.64
N TYR A 48 -3.41 2.78 -1.51
CA TYR A 48 -3.66 1.46 -2.09
C TYR A 48 -3.49 0.41 -0.99
N SER A 49 -4.49 -0.43 -0.76
CA SER A 49 -4.37 -1.58 0.12
C SER A 49 -3.56 -2.70 -0.54
N SER A 50 -2.83 -3.48 0.27
CA SER A 50 -2.21 -4.73 -0.20
C SER A 50 -3.25 -5.85 -0.37
N GLY A 51 -4.41 -5.70 0.27
CA GLY A 51 -5.51 -6.66 0.30
C GLY A 51 -6.88 -6.01 0.03
N PRO A 52 -7.98 -6.69 0.38
CA PRO A 52 -9.33 -6.22 0.12
C PRO A 52 -9.84 -5.19 1.14
N VAL A 53 -9.01 -4.78 2.10
CA VAL A 53 -9.41 -3.96 3.26
C VAL A 53 -8.58 -2.69 3.35
N ILE A 54 -9.25 -1.57 3.59
CA ILE A 54 -8.66 -0.32 4.08
C ILE A 54 -9.42 0.07 5.34
N ILE A 55 -8.70 0.40 6.41
CA ILE A 55 -9.28 1.03 7.60
C ILE A 55 -8.65 2.40 7.80
N LEU A 56 -9.51 3.39 8.04
CA LEU A 56 -9.15 4.77 8.33
C LEU A 56 -9.66 5.12 9.73
N GLU A 57 -8.76 5.41 10.65
CA GLU A 57 -9.07 5.74 12.05
C GLU A 57 -8.73 7.22 12.31
N LEU A 58 -9.76 8.05 12.47
CA LEU A 58 -9.61 9.45 12.79
C LEU A 58 -9.49 9.63 14.31
N HIS A 59 -8.39 10.24 14.75
CA HIS A 59 -8.25 10.72 16.11
C HIS A 59 -8.33 12.24 16.12
N THR A 60 -9.20 12.75 16.98
CA THR A 60 -9.30 14.18 17.26
C THR A 60 -8.84 14.46 18.68
N ASP A 61 -8.10 15.55 18.87
CA ASP A 61 -7.79 16.04 20.22
C ASP A 61 -8.90 16.96 20.75
N ASN A 62 -8.71 17.47 21.97
CA ASN A 62 -9.69 18.36 22.62
C ASN A 62 -9.54 19.83 22.18
N VAL A 63 -8.59 20.15 21.29
CA VAL A 63 -8.35 21.51 20.80
C VAL A 63 -9.34 21.78 19.67
N ARG A 64 -10.43 22.48 20.01
CA ARG A 64 -11.40 22.92 19.00
C ARG A 64 -10.77 23.95 18.08
N GLN A 65 -10.44 23.53 16.86
CA GLN A 65 -10.08 24.44 15.78
C GLN A 65 -11.17 24.48 14.71
N ASN A 66 -11.75 25.67 14.52
CA ASN A 66 -12.90 25.90 13.63
C ASN A 66 -12.53 25.95 12.13
N GLN A 67 -11.32 25.55 11.73
CA GLN A 67 -10.83 25.70 10.36
C GLN A 67 -10.49 24.37 9.64
N SER A 68 -10.52 23.24 10.35
CA SER A 68 -10.24 21.93 9.74
C SER A 68 -11.54 21.26 9.30
N THR A 69 -11.66 20.95 8.01
CA THR A 69 -12.89 20.42 7.40
C THR A 69 -12.98 18.89 7.47
N GLY A 70 -11.90 18.20 7.86
CA GLY A 70 -11.84 16.74 7.91
C GLY A 70 -11.36 16.15 6.58
N PHE A 71 -11.90 14.99 6.20
CA PHE A 71 -11.53 14.35 4.95
C PHE A 71 -12.75 13.80 4.20
N ARG A 72 -12.69 13.88 2.87
CA ARG A 72 -13.67 13.30 1.96
C ARG A 72 -12.97 12.70 0.75
N GLY A 73 -13.12 11.40 0.59
CA GLY A 73 -12.54 10.63 -0.50
C GLY A 73 -13.56 9.80 -1.25
N VAL A 74 -13.11 9.17 -2.34
CA VAL A 74 -13.81 8.10 -3.04
C VAL A 74 -12.89 6.89 -3.06
N PHE A 75 -13.46 5.69 -3.08
CA PHE A 75 -12.70 4.45 -3.22
C PHE A 75 -13.18 3.71 -4.47
N ARG A 76 -12.32 2.84 -4.99
CA ARG A 76 -12.64 1.91 -6.06
C ARG A 76 -11.89 0.62 -5.85
N PHE A 77 -12.49 -0.50 -6.23
CA PHE A 77 -11.79 -1.77 -6.28
C PHE A 77 -10.88 -1.82 -7.52
N ILE A 78 -9.72 -2.43 -7.36
CA ILE A 78 -8.73 -2.60 -8.41
C ILE A 78 -8.57 -4.10 -8.64
N ASP A 79 -8.70 -4.54 -9.89
CA ASP A 79 -8.44 -5.93 -10.23
C ASP A 79 -6.93 -6.21 -10.19
N THR A 80 -6.52 -7.05 -9.26
CA THR A 80 -5.13 -7.48 -9.07
C THR A 80 -4.62 -8.35 -10.23
N SER A 81 -5.51 -8.91 -11.06
CA SER A 81 -5.15 -9.70 -12.24
C SER A 81 -4.27 -8.92 -13.22
N SER A 82 -4.44 -7.59 -13.28
CA SER A 82 -3.68 -6.68 -14.14
C SER A 82 -2.23 -6.45 -13.68
N TYR A 83 -1.88 -6.88 -12.47
CA TYR A 83 -0.58 -6.64 -11.83
C TYR A 83 0.13 -7.94 -11.44
N LYS A 84 -0.08 -9.00 -12.22
CA LYS A 84 0.58 -10.29 -12.04
C LYS A 84 1.97 -10.26 -12.67
N THR A 85 2.97 -10.71 -11.91
CA THR A 85 4.32 -10.90 -12.43
C THR A 85 4.35 -12.15 -13.32
N GLU A 86 4.86 -12.00 -14.54
CA GLU A 86 4.87 -13.06 -15.57
C GLU A 86 6.01 -14.09 -15.38
N GLY A 87 6.91 -13.86 -14.42
CA GLY A 87 7.98 -14.79 -14.08
C GLY A 87 7.51 -15.99 -13.26
N GLN A 88 8.31 -17.05 -13.23
CA GLN A 88 8.06 -18.18 -12.34
C GLN A 88 8.51 -17.84 -10.93
N LYS A 89 7.57 -17.84 -9.96
CA LYS A 89 7.88 -17.67 -8.54
C LYS A 89 8.73 -18.83 -8.04
N LEU A 90 9.84 -18.54 -7.37
CA LEU A 90 10.69 -19.57 -6.78
C LEU A 90 10.01 -20.16 -5.52
N PRO A 91 9.92 -21.49 -5.41
CA PRO A 91 9.29 -22.13 -4.26
C PRO A 91 10.04 -21.80 -2.96
N GLY A 92 9.31 -21.64 -1.86
CA GLY A 92 9.88 -21.30 -0.55
C GLY A 92 10.31 -19.83 -0.39
N THR A 93 10.16 -19.00 -1.42
CA THR A 93 10.47 -17.57 -1.33
C THR A 93 9.19 -16.74 -1.22
N ALA A 94 9.28 -15.58 -0.55
CA ALA A 94 8.15 -14.66 -0.47
C ALA A 94 7.81 -14.05 -1.84
N CYS A 95 8.84 -13.66 -2.60
CA CYS A 95 8.70 -12.83 -3.81
C CYS A 95 9.87 -12.95 -4.80
N ASP A 96 10.64 -14.05 -4.79
CA ASP A 96 11.69 -14.22 -5.79
C ASP A 96 11.11 -14.85 -7.06
N TYR A 97 11.55 -14.35 -8.22
CA TYR A 97 11.07 -14.79 -9.53
C TYR A 97 12.23 -15.07 -10.47
N GLN A 98 12.02 -16.04 -11.36
CA GLN A 98 12.91 -16.29 -12.49
C GLN A 98 12.19 -16.12 -13.82
N PHE A 99 12.89 -15.52 -14.78
CA PHE A 99 12.46 -15.31 -16.14
C PHE A 99 13.46 -16.05 -17.04
N ILE A 100 13.01 -17.12 -17.68
CA ILE A 100 13.86 -17.99 -18.49
C ILE A 100 13.37 -17.94 -19.93
N ASN A 101 14.24 -17.51 -20.84
CA ASN A 101 14.03 -17.63 -22.28
C ASN A 101 14.38 -19.08 -22.70
N GLY A 102 13.41 -19.92 -23.07
CA GLY A 102 13.58 -21.33 -23.44
C GLY A 102 12.44 -21.90 -24.31
N ASN A 103 12.46 -23.18 -24.69
CA ASN A 103 11.46 -23.76 -25.61
C ASN A 103 10.03 -23.95 -25.03
N HIS A 104 9.69 -23.29 -23.92
CA HIS A 104 8.34 -23.30 -23.36
C HIS A 104 7.49 -22.20 -23.98
N SER A 105 6.18 -22.44 -24.07
CA SER A 105 5.17 -21.57 -24.69
C SER A 105 5.09 -20.14 -24.12
N ASN A 106 5.75 -19.85 -22.99
CA ASN A 106 5.78 -18.54 -22.33
C ASN A 106 7.18 -17.91 -22.35
N SER A 107 8.00 -18.27 -23.34
CA SER A 107 9.33 -17.69 -23.54
C SER A 107 9.22 -16.32 -24.18
N HIS A 108 9.01 -15.30 -23.34
CA HIS A 108 8.86 -13.95 -23.83
C HIS A 108 10.19 -13.18 -23.74
N THR A 109 10.58 -12.51 -24.82
CA THR A 109 11.70 -11.54 -24.82
C THR A 109 11.35 -10.26 -24.08
N LYS A 110 10.09 -10.09 -23.69
CA LYS A 110 9.53 -8.95 -22.95
C LYS A 110 8.52 -9.49 -21.94
N GLY A 111 8.43 -8.89 -20.77
CA GLY A 111 7.39 -9.24 -19.81
C GLY A 111 7.24 -8.20 -18.72
N LYS A 112 6.20 -8.38 -17.91
CA LYS A 112 5.90 -7.50 -16.78
C LYS A 112 6.25 -8.17 -15.46
N PHE A 113 6.82 -7.38 -14.56
CA PHE A 113 7.02 -7.73 -13.17
C PHE A 113 6.68 -6.52 -12.31
N TYR A 114 6.26 -6.81 -11.08
CA TYR A 114 5.77 -5.80 -10.14
C TYR A 114 6.42 -6.02 -8.78
N SER A 115 6.56 -4.95 -8.00
CA SER A 115 6.90 -5.09 -6.60
C SER A 115 5.86 -5.94 -5.85
N PRO A 116 6.23 -6.58 -4.73
CA PRO A 116 5.25 -7.20 -3.85
C PRO A 116 4.17 -6.19 -3.48
N GLN A 117 2.92 -6.66 -3.45
CA GLN A 117 1.73 -5.88 -3.08
C GLN A 117 1.39 -4.69 -4.00
N TYR A 118 2.04 -4.54 -5.16
CA TYR A 118 1.69 -3.48 -6.12
C TYR A 118 0.18 -3.51 -6.44
N PRO A 119 -0.52 -2.35 -6.50
CA PRO A 119 -0.02 -0.97 -6.45
C PRO A 119 0.19 -0.38 -5.04
N SER A 120 0.07 -1.18 -3.99
CA SER A 120 0.42 -0.76 -2.63
C SER A 120 1.91 -0.50 -2.46
N SER A 121 2.27 0.08 -1.31
CA SER A 121 3.65 0.38 -0.95
C SER A 121 4.46 -0.91 -0.80
N TYR A 122 5.75 -0.84 -1.17
CA TYR A 122 6.65 -1.97 -1.02
C TYR A 122 6.81 -2.32 0.47
N PRO A 123 6.58 -3.58 0.90
CA PRO A 123 6.67 -3.97 2.30
C PRO A 123 8.04 -3.68 2.90
N LYS A 124 8.08 -3.08 4.09
CA LYS A 124 9.33 -2.89 4.84
C LYS A 124 10.01 -4.24 5.09
N ASN A 125 11.34 -4.25 5.10
CA ASN A 125 12.16 -5.43 5.37
C ASN A 125 11.96 -6.60 4.39
N SER A 126 11.35 -6.39 3.23
CA SER A 126 11.25 -7.43 2.21
C SER A 126 12.39 -7.34 1.20
N ARG A 127 12.91 -8.51 0.79
CA ARG A 127 13.99 -8.64 -0.19
C ARG A 127 13.53 -9.59 -1.29
N CYS A 128 13.34 -9.06 -2.48
CA CYS A 128 12.88 -9.79 -3.64
C CYS A 128 13.95 -9.77 -4.74
N THR A 129 14.17 -10.92 -5.35
CA THR A 129 15.16 -11.11 -6.40
C THR A 129 14.47 -11.53 -7.69
N TYR A 130 14.66 -10.75 -8.76
CA TYR A 130 14.17 -11.05 -10.10
C TYR A 130 15.36 -11.48 -10.96
N ARG A 131 15.42 -12.76 -11.35
CA ARG A 131 16.54 -13.32 -12.12
C ARG A 131 16.16 -13.52 -13.58
N PHE A 132 16.86 -12.84 -14.48
CA PHE A 132 16.64 -12.94 -15.91
C PHE A 132 17.74 -13.82 -16.54
N LYS A 133 17.34 -14.88 -17.24
CA LYS A 133 18.23 -15.79 -17.95
C LYS A 133 17.87 -15.80 -19.43
N ALA A 134 18.75 -15.25 -20.25
CA ALA A 134 18.73 -15.43 -21.69
C ALA A 134 19.63 -16.62 -22.07
N LYS A 135 19.18 -17.42 -23.03
CA LYS A 135 20.05 -18.35 -23.76
C LYS A 135 20.65 -17.62 -24.95
#